data_AF-A0A2K1YTR5-F1
#
_entry.id   AF-A0A2K1YTR5-F1
#
_cell.length_a   1.000
_cell.length_b   1.000
_cell.length_c   1.000
_cell.angle_alpha   90.00
_cell.angle_beta   90.00
_cell.angle_gamma   90.00
#
_symmetry.space_group_name_H-M   'P 1'
#
loop_
_entity.id
_entity.type
_entity.pdbx_description
1 polymer ?
#
loop_
_entity_poly.entity_id
_entity_poly.type
_entity_poly.pdbx_seq_one_letter_code
_entity_poly.pdbx_strand_id
1 'polypeptide(L)' 'MGRRCAFFKPEKFSKGVAQATQNDPAAFFPFGSGPLTCVVLKFATTEMKITLSMILQRYYFTLSPT' A
#
# COMPACT_ATOMS: atom_id res chain seq x y z
N MET A 1 7.76 9.20 18.49
CA MET A 1 7.70 8.41 17.23
C MET A 1 7.81 6.92 17.58
N GLY A 2 6.76 6.13 17.37
CA GLY A 2 6.67 4.75 17.86
C GLY A 2 7.57 3.76 17.11
N ARG A 3 8.27 2.88 17.84
CA ARG A 3 9.29 1.91 17.38
C ARG A 3 8.78 0.74 16.51
N ARG A 4 7.70 0.90 15.71
CA ARG A 4 7.10 -0.17 14.89
C ARG A 4 7.13 0.06 13.37
N CYS A 5 7.62 1.22 12.89
CA CYS A 5 7.58 1.55 11.46
C CYS A 5 8.52 0.70 10.58
N ALA A 6 9.51 0.02 11.15
CA ALA A 6 10.48 -0.77 10.38
C ALA A 6 9.93 -2.13 9.90
N PHE A 7 8.78 -2.59 10.41
CA PHE A 7 8.22 -3.89 10.05
C PHE A 7 7.06 -3.73 9.07
N PHE A 8 7.15 -4.45 7.95
CA PHE A 8 6.05 -4.57 7.00
C PHE A 8 4.90 -5.39 7.62
N LYS A 9 3.75 -4.73 7.85
CA LYS A 9 2.54 -5.33 8.43
C LYS A 9 1.32 -4.92 7.60
N PRO A 10 0.98 -5.64 6.52
CA PRO A 10 -0.13 -5.26 5.65
C PRO A 10 -1.50 -5.35 6.34
N GLU A 11 -1.64 -6.19 7.37
CA GLU A 11 -2.91 -6.45 8.07
C GLU A 11 -3.48 -5.20 8.76
N LYS A 12 -2.63 -4.20 9.06
CA LYS A 12 -3.06 -2.94 9.68
C LYS A 12 -4.04 -2.14 8.82
N PHE A 13 -4.08 -2.40 7.51
CA PHE A 13 -4.98 -1.73 6.56
C PHE A 13 -6.30 -2.48 6.34
N SER A 14 -6.53 -3.63 7.00
CA SER A 14 -7.73 -4.45 6.84
C SER A 14 -9.04 -3.70 7.10
N LYS A 15 -9.03 -2.72 8.02
CA LYS A 15 -10.18 -1.87 8.35
C LYS A 15 -10.17 -0.51 7.62
N GLY A 16 -9.40 -0.42 6.53
CA GLY A 16 -9.25 0.79 5.73
C GLY A 16 -8.11 1.70 6.20
N VAL A 17 -7.72 2.62 5.31
CA VAL A 17 -6.58 3.53 5.51
C VAL A 17 -6.78 4.42 6.74
N ALA A 18 -7.98 4.98 6.94
CA ALA A 18 -8.26 5.88 8.05
C ALA A 18 -8.01 5.22 9.41
N GLN A 19 -8.44 3.97 9.62
CA GLN A 19 -8.13 3.25 10.87
C GLN A 19 -6.65 2.91 10.98
N ALA A 20 -6.01 2.51 9.87
CA ALA A 20 -4.59 2.21 9.84
C ALA A 20 -3.70 3.42 10.22
N THR A 21 -4.22 4.63 10.00
CA THR A 21 -3.53 5.90 10.26
C THR A 21 -4.03 6.63 11.51
N GLN A 22 -4.83 5.98 12.37
CA GLN A 22 -5.44 6.64 13.55
C GLN A 22 -6.24 7.90 13.19
N ASN A 23 -6.85 7.91 12.00
CA ASN A 23 -7.56 9.04 11.40
C ASN A 23 -6.70 10.28 11.14
N ASP A 24 -5.37 10.16 11.15
CA ASP A 24 -4.47 11.21 10.71
C ASP A 24 -4.30 11.15 9.17
N PRO A 25 -4.79 12.15 8.41
CA PRO A 25 -4.63 12.20 6.96
C PRO A 25 -3.17 12.40 6.54
N ALA A 26 -2.32 12.94 7.41
CA ALA A 26 -0.90 13.14 7.17
C ALA A 26 -0.05 11.89 7.46
N ALA A 27 -0.65 10.78 7.89
CA ALA A 27 0.08 9.54 8.13
C ALA A 27 0.12 8.60 6.90
N PHE A 28 -0.63 8.89 5.82
CA PHE A 28 -0.60 8.09 4.59
C PHE A 28 -1.05 8.89 3.34
N PHE A 29 -0.08 9.41 2.58
CA PHE A 29 -0.31 10.15 1.32
C PHE A 29 0.61 9.66 0.18
N PRO A 30 0.56 8.37 -0.20
CA PRO A 30 1.53 7.74 -1.12
C PRO A 30 1.58 8.37 -2.52
N PHE A 31 0.56 9.14 -2.91
CA PHE A 31 0.46 9.77 -4.23
C PHE A 31 0.17 11.28 -4.13
N GLY A 32 0.59 11.92 -3.03
CA GLY A 32 0.34 13.33 -2.76
C GLY A 32 -1.04 13.58 -2.14
N SER A 33 -1.34 14.86 -1.93
CA SER A 33 -2.60 15.35 -1.36
C SER A 33 -2.93 16.73 -1.95
N GLY A 34 -4.22 17.09 -1.94
CA GLY A 34 -4.70 18.38 -2.47
C GLY A 34 -4.54 18.53 -3.99
N PRO A 35 -4.31 19.75 -4.49
CA PRO A 35 -4.21 20.03 -5.94
C PRO A 35 -3.09 19.29 -6.66
N LEU A 36 -2.06 18.85 -5.93
CA LEU A 36 -0.91 18.09 -6.46
C LEU A 36 -1.07 16.57 -6.29
N THR A 37 -2.29 16.08 -6.03
CA THR A 37 -2.54 14.63 -5.97
C THR A 37 -2.40 14.02 -7.36
N CYS A 38 -1.84 12.80 -7.43
CA CYS A 38 -1.78 12.04 -8.67
C CYS A 38 -3.19 11.87 -9.30
N VAL A 39 -3.38 12.42 -10.49
CA VAL A 39 -4.64 12.33 -11.27
C VAL A 39 -5.00 10.86 -11.57
N VAL A 40 -3.99 10.00 -11.67
CA VAL A 40 -4.13 8.59 -12.10
C VAL A 40 -4.27 7.63 -10.90
N LEU A 41 -4.46 8.13 -9.67
CA LEU A 41 -4.50 7.33 -8.44
C LEU A 41 -5.46 6.13 -8.49
N LYS A 42 -6.70 6.35 -8.95
CA LYS A 42 -7.72 5.28 -8.99
C LYS A 42 -7.35 4.17 -9.99
N PHE A 43 -6.81 4.58 -11.13
CA PHE A 43 -6.35 3.65 -12.16
C PHE A 43 -5.15 2.86 -11.67
N ALA A 44 -4.11 3.53 -11.16
CA ALA A 44 -2.91 2.88 -10.62
C ALA A 44 -3.23 1.88 -9.49
N THR A 45 -4.18 2.22 -8.61
CA THR A 45 -4.62 1.30 -7.54
C THR A 45 -5.30 0.05 -8.08
N THR A 46 -6.09 0.19 -9.14
CA THR A 46 -6.80 -0.93 -9.77
C THR A 46 -5.82 -1.81 -10.55
N GLU A 47 -4.96 -1.19 -11.34
CA GLU A 47 -3.92 -1.86 -12.10
C GLU A 47 -2.97 -2.64 -11.19
N MET A 48 -2.51 -2.03 -10.07
CA MET A 48 -1.66 -2.70 -9.09
C MET A 48 -2.30 -3.97 -8.51
N LYS A 49 -3.61 -3.92 -8.21
CA LYS A 49 -4.35 -5.10 -7.72
C LYS A 49 -4.44 -6.19 -8.78
N ILE A 50 -4.73 -5.83 -10.03
CA ILE A 50 -4.82 -6.78 -11.15
C ILE A 50 -3.46 -7.43 -11.38
N THR A 51 -2.41 -6.62 -11.55
CA THR A 51 -1.05 -7.09 -11.81
C THR A 51 -0.56 -7.99 -10.69
N LEU A 52 -0.73 -7.60 -9.42
CA LEU A 52 -0.35 -8.45 -8.28
C LEU A 52 -1.12 -9.77 -8.26
N SER A 53 -2.44 -9.73 -8.53
CA SER A 53 -3.27 -10.95 -8.58
C SER A 53 -2.81 -11.88 -9.70
N MET A 54 -2.50 -11.34 -10.88
CA MET A 54 -2.00 -12.13 -12.01
C MET A 54 -0.65 -12.79 -11.70
N ILE A 55 0.25 -12.07 -11.03
CA ILE A 55 1.56 -12.62 -10.66
C ILE A 55 1.39 -13.73 -9.62
N LEU A 56 0.62 -13.49 -8.55
CA LEU A 56 0.39 -14.46 -7.48
C LEU A 56 -0.34 -15.73 -7.95
N GLN A 57 -1.19 -15.63 -8.97
CA GLN A 57 -1.89 -16.80 -9.53
C GLN A 57 -0.99 -17.66 -10.44
N ARG A 58 0.05 -17.07 -11.05
CA ARG A 58 0.85 -17.73 -12.10
C ARG A 58 2.25 -18.11 -11.66
N TYR A 59 2.76 -17.52 -10.58
CA TYR A 59 4.14 -17.69 -10.15
C TYR A 59 4.24 -17.93 -8.65
N TYR A 60 5.30 -18.63 -8.25
CA TYR A 60 5.71 -18.77 -6.87
C TYR A 60 7.04 -18.05 -6.66
N PHE A 61 7.13 -17.28 -5.59
CA PHE A 61 8.33 -16.54 -5.25
C PHE A 61 9.22 -17.36 -4.30
N THR A 62 10.51 -17.36 -4.58
CA THR A 62 11.54 -17.84 -3.67
C THR A 62 12.58 -16.74 -3.51
N LEU A 63 13.15 -16.60 -2.32
CA LEU A 63 14.22 -15.65 -2.09
C LEU A 63 15.50 -16.21 -2.73
N SER A 64 16.24 -15.36 -3.44
CA SER A 64 17.57 -15.72 -3.89
C SER A 64 18.44 -16.00 -2.66
N PRO A 65 19.25 -17.08 -2.66
CA PRO A 65 20.26 -17.26 -1.62
C PRO A 65 21.17 -16.03 -1.54
N THR A 66 21.39 -15.53 -0.32
CA THR A 66 22.32 -14.43 -0.02
C THR A 66 23.77 -14.88 -0.07
#